data_AF-A0AAE1NVS0-F1
#
_entry.id   AF-A0AAE1NVS0-F1
#
_cell.length_a   1.000
_cell.length_b   1.000
_cell.length_c   1.000
_cell.angle_alpha   90.00
_cell.angle_beta   90.00
_cell.angle_gamma   90.00
#
_symmetry.space_group_name_H-M   'P 1'
#
loop_
_entity.id
_entity.type
_entity.pdbx_description
1 polymer ?
#
loop_
_entity_poly.entity_id
_entity_poly.type
_entity_poly.pdbx_seq_one_letter_code
_entity_poly.pdbx_strand_id
1 'polypeptide(L)'
;MREISRLLGISRDTVRLWVRRYQEEGHVFTRLRPGGPRVTTPEEDELIRREVERAPLSNAVSRTNTTGRQCHPITTRRRLQESGPQGNLNYIIFTDEKCFTSVSTASRQCWRVHSAKYVRRNTQ
;
A
#
# COMPACT_ATOMS: atom_id res chain seq x y z
N MET A 1 -40.80 -11.03 -13.04
CA MET A 1 -40.20 -11.09 -11.69
C MET A 1 -40.42 -12.45 -11.01
N ARG A 2 -41.67 -12.90 -10.76
CA ARG A 2 -41.97 -14.18 -10.07
C ARG A 2 -41.41 -15.40 -10.79
N GLU A 3 -41.51 -15.43 -12.11
CA GLU A 3 -41.06 -16.56 -12.93
C GLU A 3 -39.53 -16.72 -12.93
N ILE A 4 -38.80 -15.62 -13.14
CA ILE A 4 -37.32 -15.57 -13.03
C ILE A 4 -36.86 -15.96 -11.62
N SER A 5 -37.53 -15.47 -10.59
CA SER A 5 -37.25 -15.80 -9.19
C SER A 5 -37.42 -17.30 -8.92
N ARG A 6 -38.49 -17.93 -9.45
CA ARG A 6 -38.74 -19.36 -9.31
C ARG A 6 -37.74 -20.21 -10.11
N LEU A 7 -37.41 -19.79 -11.34
CA LEU A 7 -36.47 -20.50 -12.22
C LEU A 7 -35.04 -20.49 -11.69
N LEU A 8 -34.60 -19.36 -11.11
CA LEU A 8 -33.23 -19.20 -10.62
C LEU A 8 -33.07 -19.47 -9.11
N GLY A 9 -34.17 -19.65 -8.37
CA GLY A 9 -34.14 -19.77 -6.91
C GLY A 9 -33.67 -18.50 -6.18
N ILE A 10 -33.76 -17.34 -6.84
CA ILE A 10 -33.27 -16.07 -6.33
C ILE A 10 -34.43 -15.24 -5.78
N SER A 11 -34.18 -14.44 -4.74
CA SER A 11 -35.21 -13.56 -4.17
C SER A 11 -35.79 -12.59 -5.20
N ARG A 12 -37.10 -12.31 -5.09
CA ARG A 12 -37.77 -11.35 -5.99
C ARG A 12 -37.09 -9.98 -5.97
N ASP A 13 -36.55 -9.56 -4.82
CA ASP A 13 -35.90 -8.26 -4.63
C ASP A 13 -34.56 -8.18 -5.33
N THR A 14 -33.77 -9.26 -5.31
CA THR A 14 -32.54 -9.38 -6.10
C THR A 14 -32.86 -9.29 -7.60
N VAL A 15 -33.93 -9.96 -8.06
CA VAL A 15 -34.36 -9.86 -9.47
C VAL A 15 -34.75 -8.42 -9.82
N ARG A 16 -35.44 -7.67 -8.93
CA ARG A 16 -35.74 -6.25 -9.22
C ARG A 16 -34.49 -5.40 -9.27
N LEU A 17 -33.56 -5.62 -8.37
CA LEU A 17 -32.28 -4.90 -8.34
C LEU A 17 -31.51 -5.11 -9.65
N TRP A 18 -31.45 -6.34 -10.15
CA TRP A 18 -30.78 -6.67 -11.41
C TRP A 18 -31.46 -6.02 -12.60
N VAL A 19 -32.79 -6.11 -12.70
CA VAL A 19 -33.55 -5.48 -13.79
C VAL A 19 -33.32 -3.96 -13.79
N ARG A 20 -33.40 -3.33 -12.61
CA ARG A 20 -33.16 -1.89 -12.46
C ARG A 20 -31.74 -1.52 -12.87
N ARG A 21 -30.72 -2.24 -12.38
CA ARG A 21 -29.31 -1.99 -12.77
C ARG A 21 -29.09 -2.19 -14.25
N TYR A 22 -29.67 -3.22 -14.84
CA TYR A 22 -29.54 -3.45 -16.27
C TYR A 22 -30.19 -2.33 -17.09
N GLN A 23 -31.33 -1.79 -16.65
CA GLN A 23 -31.98 -0.64 -17.29
C GLN A 23 -31.20 0.66 -17.13
N GLU A 24 -30.57 0.90 -15.97
CA GLU A 24 -29.83 2.12 -15.67
C GLU A 24 -28.39 2.12 -16.22
N GLU A 25 -27.68 0.98 -16.14
CA GLU A 25 -26.25 0.85 -16.38
C GLU A 25 -25.90 -0.05 -17.59
N GLY A 26 -26.86 -0.81 -18.12
CA GLY A 26 -26.63 -1.79 -19.20
C GLY A 26 -25.97 -3.09 -18.73
N HIS A 27 -25.71 -3.26 -17.43
CA HIS A 27 -25.11 -4.46 -16.87
C HIS A 27 -25.59 -4.76 -15.44
N VAL A 28 -25.42 -6.00 -14.98
CA VAL A 28 -25.75 -6.42 -13.60
C VAL A 28 -24.55 -6.58 -12.68
N PHE A 29 -23.36 -6.16 -13.13
CA PHE A 29 -22.12 -6.29 -12.36
C PHE A 29 -22.19 -5.58 -11.00
N THR A 30 -21.38 -6.07 -10.07
CA THR A 30 -21.24 -5.44 -8.76
C THR A 30 -20.48 -4.13 -8.91
N ARG A 31 -21.08 -3.02 -8.47
CA ARG A 31 -20.40 -1.73 -8.41
C ARG A 31 -19.14 -1.85 -7.55
N LEU A 32 -18.04 -1.28 -8.04
CA LEU A 32 -16.85 -1.10 -7.22
C LEU A 32 -17.21 -0.22 -6.02
N ARG A 33 -17.02 -0.75 -4.81
CA ARG A 33 -17.21 0.05 -3.59
C ARG A 33 -15.98 0.93 -3.41
N PRO A 34 -16.14 2.23 -3.10
CA PRO A 34 -15.00 3.03 -2.69
C PRO A 34 -14.40 2.39 -1.44
N GLY A 35 -13.06 2.33 -1.39
CA GLY A 35 -12.36 1.91 -0.18
C GLY A 35 -12.66 2.85 0.99
N GLY A 36 -12.31 2.41 2.20
CA GLY A 36 -12.35 3.28 3.38
C GLY A 36 -11.49 4.54 3.22
N PRO A 37 -11.76 5.60 4.00
CA PRO A 37 -10.99 6.83 3.94
C PRO A 37 -9.50 6.59 4.22
N ARG A 38 -8.65 7.39 3.58
CA ARG A 38 -7.20 7.32 3.75
C ARG A 38 -6.82 7.76 5.18
N VAL A 39 -5.88 7.03 5.79
CA VAL A 39 -5.33 7.37 7.12
C VAL A 39 -4.39 8.58 7.06
N THR A 40 -3.71 8.74 5.92
CA THR A 40 -2.73 9.80 5.66
C THR A 40 -3.27 10.85 4.70
N THR A 41 -2.84 12.11 4.90
CA THR A 41 -3.10 13.24 4.00
C THR A 41 -2.02 13.32 2.90
N PRO A 42 -2.29 14.04 1.79
CA PRO A 42 -1.27 14.25 0.75
C PRO A 42 0.00 14.97 1.25
N GLU A 43 -0.14 15.87 2.22
CA GLU A 43 1.00 16.57 2.83
C GLU A 43 1.87 15.62 3.66
N GLU A 44 1.24 14.71 4.41
CA GLU A 44 1.95 13.66 5.15
C GLU A 44 2.67 12.69 4.20
N ASP A 45 2.05 12.33 3.08
CA ASP A 45 2.67 11.50 2.05
C ASP A 45 3.92 12.17 1.45
N GLU A 46 3.90 13.50 1.27
CA GLU A 46 5.05 14.29 0.80
C GLU A 46 6.18 14.39 1.85
N LEU A 47 5.83 14.53 3.13
CA LEU A 47 6.83 14.49 4.20
C LEU A 47 7.53 13.12 4.25
N ILE A 48 6.77 12.03 4.15
CA ILE A 48 7.31 10.66 4.06
C ILE A 48 8.30 10.55 2.90
N ARG A 49 7.99 11.16 1.74
CA ARG A 49 8.86 11.15 0.57
C ARG A 49 10.18 11.90 0.81
N ARG A 50 10.11 13.15 1.30
CA ARG A 50 11.31 13.96 1.60
C ARG A 50 12.23 13.29 2.61
N GLU A 51 11.65 12.58 3.55
CA GLU A 51 12.39 11.92 4.62
C GLU A 51 13.13 10.67 4.13
N VAL A 52 12.57 9.97 3.14
CA VAL A 52 13.26 8.92 2.41
C VAL A 52 14.42 9.48 1.58
N GLU A 53 14.24 10.62 0.92
CA GLU A 53 15.32 11.29 0.17
C GLU A 53 16.48 11.71 1.09
N ARG A 54 16.16 12.27 2.27
CA ARG A 54 17.16 12.70 3.25
C ARG A 54 17.94 11.53 3.86
N ALA A 55 17.27 10.43 4.17
CA ALA A 55 17.85 9.30 4.88
C ALA A 55 17.32 7.97 4.32
N PRO A 56 17.87 7.49 3.18
CA PRO A 56 17.36 6.31 2.49
C PRO A 56 17.43 5.04 3.36
N LEU A 57 18.48 4.90 4.16
CA LEU A 57 18.69 3.75 5.06
C LEU A 57 18.02 3.90 6.45
N SER A 58 17.18 4.92 6.63
CA SER A 58 16.41 5.08 7.87
C SER A 58 15.27 4.05 7.94
N ASN A 59 14.83 3.75 9.15
CA ASN A 59 13.76 2.79 9.41
C ASN A 59 12.37 3.44 9.26
N ALA A 60 11.41 2.73 8.67
CA ALA A 60 10.02 3.16 8.54
C ALA A 60 9.39 3.62 9.88
N VAL A 61 9.59 2.91 10.99
CA VAL A 61 9.06 3.33 12.30
C VAL A 61 9.70 4.60 12.84
N SER A 62 10.98 4.82 12.55
CA SER A 62 11.64 6.08 12.92
C SER A 62 11.05 7.25 12.13
N ARG A 63 10.61 7.02 10.88
CA ARG A 63 10.00 8.04 10.00
C ARG A 63 8.57 8.40 10.38
N THR A 64 7.78 7.43 10.84
CA THR A 64 6.41 7.70 11.32
C THR A 64 6.40 8.57 12.57
N ASN A 65 7.46 8.49 13.38
CA ASN A 65 7.61 9.35 14.55
C ASN A 65 7.96 10.80 14.17
N THR A 66 8.75 11.04 13.11
CA THR A 66 9.09 12.42 12.70
C THR A 66 7.92 13.16 12.07
N THR A 67 7.06 12.44 11.33
CA THR A 67 5.88 13.01 10.68
C THR A 67 4.73 13.32 11.65
N GLY A 68 4.89 13.01 12.95
CA GLY A 68 3.88 13.28 13.98
C GLY A 68 2.63 12.41 13.89
N ARG A 69 2.56 11.52 12.90
CA ARG A 69 1.43 10.64 12.61
C ARG A 69 1.85 9.19 12.84
N GLN A 70 1.30 8.57 13.88
CA GLN A 70 1.43 7.13 14.09
C GLN A 70 0.62 6.40 13.02
N CYS A 71 1.22 6.18 11.85
CA CYS A 71 0.71 5.25 10.85
C CYS A 71 1.47 3.92 10.93
N HIS A 72 0.81 2.83 10.54
CA HIS A 72 1.48 1.53 10.50
C HIS A 72 2.59 1.56 9.42
N PRO A 73 3.75 0.92 9.63
CA PRO A 73 4.84 0.91 8.63
C PRO A 73 4.41 0.44 7.23
N ILE A 74 3.43 -0.47 7.17
CA ILE A 74 2.81 -0.92 5.91
C ILE A 74 2.11 0.23 5.18
N THR A 75 1.48 1.16 5.90
CA THR A 75 0.87 2.36 5.31
C THR A 75 1.94 3.20 4.64
N THR A 76 3.05 3.51 5.34
CA THR A 76 4.20 4.24 4.78
C THR A 76 4.75 3.55 3.54
N ARG A 77 4.93 2.23 3.58
CA ARG A 77 5.34 1.41 2.41
C ARG A 77 4.38 1.59 1.24
N ARG A 78 3.08 1.49 1.49
CA ARG A 78 2.05 1.63 0.46
C ARG A 78 2.10 3.02 -0.18
N ARG A 79 2.32 4.08 0.60
CA ARG A 79 2.44 5.46 0.07
C ARG A 79 3.65 5.65 -0.82
N LEU A 80 4.78 5.09 -0.39
CA LEU A 80 6.01 5.12 -1.17
C LEU A 80 5.83 4.35 -2.50
N GLN A 81 5.14 3.21 -2.48
CA GLN A 81 4.81 2.45 -3.70
C GLN A 81 3.82 3.19 -4.62
N GLU A 82 2.77 3.80 -4.06
CA GLU A 82 1.77 4.60 -4.79
C GLU A 82 2.41 5.83 -5.45
N SER A 83 3.49 6.38 -4.88
CA SER A 83 4.18 7.59 -5.39
C SER A 83 5.03 7.39 -6.65
N GLY A 84 5.18 6.15 -7.14
CA GLY A 84 5.64 5.88 -8.51
C GLY A 84 6.97 5.10 -8.66
N PRO A 85 7.38 4.76 -9.90
CA PRO A 85 8.46 3.80 -10.20
C PRO A 85 9.90 4.36 -10.14
N GLN A 86 10.10 5.64 -9.83
CA GLN A 86 11.44 6.27 -9.89
C GLN A 86 12.05 6.64 -8.54
N GLY A 87 11.32 6.45 -7.44
CA GLY A 87 11.85 6.66 -6.10
C GLY A 87 12.64 5.47 -5.59
N ASN A 88 13.52 4.86 -6.40
CA ASN A 88 14.54 3.85 -6.03
C ASN A 88 14.20 3.08 -4.72
N LEU A 89 13.05 2.40 -4.68
CA LEU A 89 12.50 1.81 -3.45
C LEU A 89 13.37 0.66 -2.91
N ASN A 90 14.39 0.27 -3.68
CA ASN A 90 15.46 -0.67 -3.34
C ASN A 90 16.32 -0.27 -2.13
N TYR A 91 16.14 0.94 -1.57
CA TYR A 91 16.87 1.39 -0.39
C TYR A 91 16.03 1.50 0.88
N ILE A 92 14.72 1.33 0.78
CA ILE A 92 13.83 1.62 1.90
C ILE A 92 13.79 0.41 2.82
N ILE A 93 14.39 0.58 3.99
CA ILE A 93 14.50 -0.49 4.96
C ILE A 93 13.31 -0.48 5.91
N PHE A 94 12.60 -1.60 5.97
CA PHE A 94 11.46 -1.77 6.86
C PHE A 94 11.90 -2.42 8.19
N THR A 95 11.18 -2.12 9.26
CA THR A 95 11.50 -2.39 10.67
C THR A 95 11.79 -3.86 11.00
N ASP A 96 11.33 -4.78 10.17
CA ASP A 96 11.26 -6.21 10.42
C ASP A 96 12.22 -7.04 9.55
N GLU A 97 12.83 -6.44 8.53
CA GLU A 97 13.75 -7.13 7.64
C GLU A 97 15.12 -7.32 8.32
N LYS A 98 15.56 -8.57 8.52
CA LYS A 98 16.88 -8.88 9.12
C LYS A 98 18.05 -8.51 8.19
N CYS A 99 17.81 -8.50 6.89
CA CYS A 99 18.76 -8.21 5.83
C CYS A 99 18.02 -7.79 4.55
N PHE A 100 18.62 -6.92 3.74
CA PHE A 100 18.13 -6.63 2.39
C PHE A 100 19.30 -6.39 1.42
N THR A 101 19.06 -6.62 0.13
CA THR A 101 20.02 -6.40 -0.95
C THR A 101 19.69 -5.10 -1.67
N SER A 102 20.56 -4.09 -1.57
CA SER A 102 20.39 -2.85 -2.34
C SER A 102 20.91 -3.07 -3.77
N VAL A 103 20.06 -2.87 -4.77
CA VAL A 103 20.37 -3.15 -6.18
C VAL A 103 21.30 -2.11 -6.82
N SER A 104 21.46 -0.94 -6.21
CA SER A 104 22.05 0.21 -6.91
C SER A 104 23.56 0.21 -7.08
N THR A 105 24.28 -0.70 -6.45
CA THR A 105 25.72 -0.85 -6.64
C THR A 105 26.09 -2.28 -6.28
N ALA A 106 26.03 -3.16 -7.28
CA ALA A 106 26.57 -4.52 -7.25
C ALA A 106 26.29 -5.31 -5.96
N SER A 107 25.17 -6.05 -5.89
CA SER A 107 25.01 -7.23 -5.01
C SER A 107 25.56 -7.09 -3.57
N ARG A 108 25.41 -5.93 -2.94
CA ARG A 108 25.88 -5.67 -1.56
C ARG A 108 24.77 -5.95 -0.55
N GLN A 109 25.06 -6.82 0.41
CA GLN A 109 24.14 -7.19 1.48
C GLN A 109 24.22 -6.17 2.63
N CYS A 110 23.09 -5.56 2.98
CA CYS A 110 22.96 -4.67 4.13
C CYS A 110 22.33 -5.43 5.30
N TRP A 111 22.93 -5.32 6.48
CA TRP A 111 22.54 -6.09 7.67
C TRP A 111 22.04 -5.18 8.78
N ARG A 112 21.03 -5.64 9.52
CA ARG A 112 20.52 -4.96 10.72
C ARG A 112 21.50 -5.18 11.87
N VAL A 113 22.10 -4.11 12.37
CA VAL A 113 23.04 -4.16 13.51
C VAL A 113 22.32 -3.87 14.82
N HIS A 114 21.33 -2.96 14.80
CA HIS A 114 20.44 -2.68 15.94
C HIS A 114 19.01 -2.45 15.42
N SER A 115 17.99 -2.49 16.30
CA SER A 115 16.57 -2.38 15.96
C SER A 115 16.19 -1.23 15.00
N ALA A 116 17.03 -0.19 14.87
CA ALA A 116 16.85 0.92 13.93
C ALA A 116 18.09 1.26 13.07
N LYS A 117 19.19 0.51 13.13
CA LYS A 117 20.43 0.83 12.41
C LYS A 117 20.88 -0.31 11.49
N TYR A 118 21.13 0.03 10.23
CA TYR A 118 21.65 -0.87 9.22
C TYR A 118 23.05 -0.43 8.79
N VAL A 119 23.95 -1.40 8.57
CA VAL A 119 25.33 -1.14 8.14
C VAL A 119 25.61 -1.94 6.88
N ARG A 120 26.36 -1.34 5.95
CA ARG A 120 26.84 -1.99 4.73
C ARG A 120 27.94 -2.98 5.09
N ARG A 121 27.84 -4.23 4.64
CA ARG A 121 28.95 -5.20 4.75
C ARG A 121 29.51 -5.43 3.35
N ASN A 122 30.75 -5.01 3.13
CA ASN A 122 31.49 -5.42 1.94
C ASN A 122 31.94 -6.86 2.16
N THR A 123 31.41 -7.80 1.38
CA THR A 123 32.02 -9.12 1.23
C THR A 123 33.39 -8.91 0.60
N GLN A 124 34.46 -9.28 1.31
CA GLN A 124 35.81 -9.42 0.76
C GLN A 124 35.82 -10.52 -0.31
#